data_AF-A0A8T7H4E3-F1
#
_entry.id   AF-A0A8T7H4E3-F1
#
_cell.length_a   1.000
_cell.length_b   1.000
_cell.length_c   1.000
_cell.angle_alpha   90.00
_cell.angle_beta   90.00
_cell.angle_gamma   90.00
#
_symmetry.space_group_name_H-M   'P 1'
#
loop_
_entity.id
_entity.type
_entity.pdbx_description
1 polymer ?
#
loop_
_entity_poly.entity_id
_entity_poly.type
_entity_poly.pdbx_seq_one_letter_code
_entity_poly.pdbx_strand_id
1 'polypeptide(L)'
;MRLHFVENGPALLVEHDRRVLVIADLHMGIESGLERHGVHVTSRSAARRDRVLACIEETEPDLLLLLGDVKHNVPVTSRQEYLELPGVLDAFRDRVPLQIAPGNHDGGIGRFLEPGELLPPDGAIIDGVGYLHGHTHPDPGLFGHLIILGHHHPVVSLLDTVGCAARARPAYLYS
;
A
#
# COMPACT_ATOMS: atom_id res chain seq x y z
N MET A 1 6.30 1.09 -21.04
CA MET A 1 6.27 0.77 -19.60
C MET A 1 7.68 0.68 -19.03
N ARG A 2 7.94 1.38 -17.91
CA ARG A 2 9.15 1.30 -17.10
C ARG A 2 8.75 1.13 -15.63
N LEU A 3 9.46 0.26 -14.91
CA LEU A 3 9.27 0.03 -13.48
C LEU A 3 10.46 0.61 -12.71
N HIS A 4 10.21 1.42 -11.69
CA HIS A 4 11.24 2.00 -10.84
C HIS A 4 10.90 1.75 -9.36
N PHE A 5 11.76 1.00 -8.68
CA PHE A 5 11.62 0.70 -7.26
C PHE A 5 12.25 1.83 -6.45
N VAL A 6 11.47 2.44 -5.55
CA VAL A 6 11.95 3.55 -4.73
C VAL A 6 12.79 2.99 -3.58
N GLU A 7 13.99 3.53 -3.36
CA GLU A 7 14.89 3.01 -2.31
C GLU A 7 14.46 3.48 -0.90
N ASN A 8 13.89 4.68 -0.82
CA ASN A 8 13.51 5.34 0.45
C ASN A 8 12.21 4.78 1.07
N GLY A 9 11.50 3.90 0.38
CA GLY A 9 10.33 3.19 0.90
C GLY A 9 9.90 2.07 -0.04
N PRO A 10 9.16 1.04 0.42
CA PRO A 10 8.68 -0.04 -0.42
C PRO A 10 7.55 0.46 -1.35
N ALA A 11 7.93 1.27 -2.33
CA ALA A 11 7.05 1.87 -3.31
C ALA A 11 7.55 1.53 -4.72
N LEU A 12 6.62 1.38 -5.65
CA LEU A 12 6.91 1.08 -7.05
C LEU A 12 6.33 2.20 -7.91
N LEU A 13 7.17 2.90 -8.67
CA LEU A 13 6.72 3.80 -9.71
C LEU A 13 6.57 3.02 -11.02
N VAL A 14 5.36 3.02 -11.57
CA VAL A 14 5.03 2.45 -12.88
C VAL A 14 4.86 3.60 -13.87
N GLU A 15 5.73 3.66 -14.87
CA GLU A 15 5.70 4.71 -15.89
C GLU A 15 5.26 4.12 -17.23
N HIS A 16 4.06 4.49 -17.67
CA HIS A 16 3.57 4.23 -19.02
C HIS A 16 3.13 5.54 -19.67
N ASP A 17 1.83 5.74 -19.86
CA ASP A 17 1.27 7.01 -20.32
C ASP A 17 1.14 7.97 -19.11
N ARG A 18 0.79 7.41 -17.94
CA ARG A 18 0.85 8.04 -16.62
C ARG A 18 1.97 7.43 -15.77
N ARG A 19 2.38 8.19 -14.75
CA ARG A 19 3.30 7.81 -13.69
C ARG A 19 2.49 7.45 -12.45
N VAL A 20 2.36 6.17 -12.16
CA VAL A 20 1.58 5.66 -11.02
C VAL A 20 2.53 5.22 -9.91
N LEU A 21 2.49 5.91 -8.77
CA LEU A 21 3.20 5.50 -7.56
C LEU A 21 2.33 4.50 -6.79
N VAL A 22 2.81 3.27 -6.66
CA VAL A 22 2.11 2.17 -6.01
C VAL A 22 2.73 1.89 -4.65
N ILE A 23 1.91 1.86 -3.61
CA ILE A 23 2.32 1.54 -2.24
C ILE A 23 1.31 0.56 -1.63
N ALA A 24 1.76 -0.55 -1.09
CA ALA A 24 0.92 -1.57 -0.48
C ALA A 24 1.10 -1.63 1.05
N ASP A 25 0.11 -2.17 1.76
CA ASP A 25 0.26 -2.70 3.11
C ASP A 25 0.71 -1.67 4.18
N LEU A 26 0.11 -0.46 4.15
CA LEU A 26 0.46 0.61 5.09
C LEU A 26 0.11 0.28 6.54
N HIS A 27 -1.00 -0.45 6.76
CA HIS A 27 -1.53 -0.83 8.07
C HIS A 27 -1.55 0.31 9.09
N MET A 28 -2.17 1.43 8.70
CA MET A 28 -2.43 2.54 9.61
C MET A 28 -3.26 2.07 10.80
N GLY A 29 -2.85 2.43 12.02
CA GLY A 29 -3.54 2.03 13.26
C GLY A 29 -3.17 0.68 13.84
N ILE A 30 -2.14 -0.02 13.32
CA ILE A 30 -1.65 -1.30 13.86
C ILE A 30 -1.27 -1.25 15.34
N GLU A 31 -0.81 -0.09 15.83
CA GLU A 31 -0.44 0.11 17.23
C GLU A 31 -1.61 -0.14 18.18
N SER A 32 -2.83 0.31 17.83
CA SER A 32 -4.03 -0.01 18.60
C SER A 32 -4.32 -1.51 18.68
N GLY A 33 -3.90 -2.27 17.66
CA GLY A 33 -3.98 -3.74 17.65
C GLY A 33 -3.00 -4.35 18.65
N LEU A 34 -1.76 -3.87 18.67
CA LEU A 34 -0.71 -4.30 19.59
C LEU A 34 -1.06 -3.98 21.05
N GLU A 35 -1.63 -2.80 21.31
CA GLU A 35 -2.08 -2.38 22.66
C GLU A 35 -3.09 -3.36 23.26
N ARG A 36 -4.06 -3.82 22.45
CA ARG A 36 -5.05 -4.82 22.88
C ARG A 36 -4.42 -6.17 23.25
N HIS A 37 -3.22 -6.46 22.75
CA HIS A 37 -2.45 -7.65 23.09
C HIS A 37 -1.38 -7.38 24.17
N GLY A 38 -1.47 -6.23 24.87
CA GLY A 38 -0.61 -5.87 25.99
C GLY A 38 0.67 -5.12 25.60
N VAL A 39 0.89 -4.83 24.32
CA VAL A 39 2.09 -4.14 23.84
C VAL A 39 1.77 -2.67 23.56
N HIS A 40 2.19 -1.78 24.46
CA HIS A 40 1.93 -0.35 24.34
C HIS A 40 3.00 0.34 23.52
N VAL A 41 2.63 0.87 22.35
CA VAL A 41 3.53 1.53 21.42
C VAL A 41 2.89 2.83 20.95
N THR A 42 3.68 3.90 20.87
CA THR A 42 3.22 5.17 20.30
C THR A 42 2.87 5.00 18.82
N SER A 43 1.76 5.61 18.40
CA SER A 43 1.36 5.67 16.99
C SER A 43 2.51 6.14 16.09
N ARG A 44 2.83 5.36 15.05
CA ARG A 44 3.80 5.72 14.01
C ARG A 44 3.13 6.16 12.72
N SER A 45 1.83 6.47 12.76
CA SER A 45 1.04 6.91 11.61
C SER A 45 1.64 8.12 10.91
N ALA A 46 2.09 9.14 11.66
CA ALA A 46 2.75 10.31 11.09
C ALA A 46 4.04 9.93 10.33
N ALA A 47 4.87 9.04 10.91
CA ALA A 47 6.09 8.58 10.24
C ALA A 47 5.80 7.77 8.97
N ARG A 48 4.72 6.97 8.93
CA ARG A 48 4.30 6.28 7.70
C ARG A 48 3.82 7.27 6.64
N ARG A 49 3.00 8.25 7.03
CA ARG A 49 2.54 9.33 6.15
C ARG A 49 3.72 10.09 5.55
N ASP A 50 4.66 10.53 6.38
CA ASP A 50 5.78 11.35 5.93
C ASP A 50 6.69 10.60 4.96
N ARG A 51 6.84 9.28 5.13
CA ARG A 51 7.54 8.44 4.14
C ARG A 51 6.82 8.37 2.80
N VAL A 52 5.49 8.24 2.79
CA VAL A 52 4.70 8.24 1.55
C VAL A 52 4.82 9.59 0.86
N LEU A 53 4.73 10.70 1.62
CA LEU A 53 4.92 12.05 1.10
C LEU A 53 6.33 12.23 0.50
N ALA A 54 7.37 11.73 1.15
CA ALA A 54 8.72 11.76 0.59
C ALA A 54 8.82 10.98 -0.73
N CYS A 55 8.13 9.83 -0.86
CA CYS A 55 8.08 9.10 -2.13
C CYS A 55 7.33 9.89 -3.22
N ILE A 56 6.25 10.59 -2.87
CA ILE A 56 5.52 11.47 -3.81
C ILE A 56 6.43 12.62 -4.26
N GLU A 57 7.14 13.26 -3.34
CA GLU A 57 8.04 14.38 -3.63
C GLU A 57 9.25 13.94 -4.48
N GLU A 58 9.81 12.76 -4.21
CA GLU A 58 10.93 12.20 -4.99
C GLU A 58 10.49 11.78 -6.40
N THR A 59 9.27 11.25 -6.53
CA THR A 59 8.83 10.63 -7.80
C THR A 59 7.93 11.52 -8.64
N GLU A 60 7.29 12.56 -8.10
CA GLU A 60 6.34 13.44 -8.78
C GLU A 60 5.29 12.68 -9.64
N PRO A 61 4.53 11.72 -9.05
CA PRO A 61 3.62 10.87 -9.81
C PRO A 61 2.34 11.60 -10.22
N ASP A 62 1.67 11.08 -11.27
CA ASP A 62 0.34 11.55 -11.71
C ASP A 62 -0.81 10.93 -10.88
N LEU A 63 -0.51 9.86 -10.14
CA LEU A 63 -1.45 9.10 -9.33
C LEU A 63 -0.71 8.40 -8.19
N LEU A 64 -1.22 8.52 -6.96
CA LEU A 64 -0.91 7.59 -5.89
C LEU A 64 -1.96 6.47 -5.86
N LEU A 65 -1.50 5.23 -5.98
CA LEU A 65 -2.33 4.04 -5.82
C LEU A 65 -1.93 3.29 -4.55
N LEU A 66 -2.83 3.27 -3.57
CA LEU A 66 -2.69 2.43 -2.39
C LEU A 66 -3.23 1.02 -2.68
N LEU A 67 -2.34 0.05 -2.73
CA LEU A 67 -2.62 -1.33 -3.12
C LEU A 67 -2.99 -2.21 -1.90
N GLY A 68 -4.03 -1.76 -1.21
CA GLY A 68 -4.71 -2.48 -0.13
C GLY A 68 -3.99 -2.44 1.21
N ASP A 69 -4.70 -2.91 2.22
CA ASP A 69 -4.32 -2.94 3.63
C ASP A 69 -3.84 -1.56 4.12
N VAL A 70 -4.61 -0.53 3.75
CA VAL A 70 -4.38 0.86 4.14
C VAL A 70 -4.57 1.03 5.65
N LYS A 71 -5.63 0.44 6.20
CA LYS A 71 -5.86 0.36 7.65
C LYS A 71 -5.57 -1.04 8.18
N HIS A 72 -5.46 -1.19 9.50
CA HIS A 72 -5.08 -2.46 10.11
C HIS A 72 -6.25 -3.23 10.72
N ASN A 73 -7.22 -2.57 11.35
CA ASN A 73 -8.18 -3.27 12.19
C ASN A 73 -9.30 -3.95 11.38
N VAL A 74 -9.60 -5.20 11.74
CA VAL A 74 -10.66 -6.03 11.13
C VAL A 74 -11.64 -6.49 12.22
N PRO A 75 -12.96 -6.51 11.95
CA PRO A 75 -13.65 -6.01 10.77
C PRO A 75 -14.03 -4.52 10.86
N VAL A 76 -13.88 -3.92 12.05
CA VAL A 76 -14.34 -2.54 12.34
C VAL A 76 -13.16 -1.58 12.36
N THR A 77 -13.35 -0.34 11.95
CA THR A 77 -12.35 0.72 12.16
C THR A 77 -12.13 0.99 13.64
N SER A 78 -10.87 0.98 14.08
CA SER A 78 -10.49 1.36 15.45
C SER A 78 -10.66 2.87 15.69
N ARG A 79 -10.70 3.28 16.96
CA ARG A 79 -10.75 4.71 17.32
C ARG A 79 -9.54 5.47 16.81
N GLN A 80 -8.34 4.86 16.82
CA GLN A 80 -7.13 5.48 16.31
C GLN A 80 -7.26 5.74 14.81
N GLU A 81 -7.63 4.72 14.03
CA GLU A 81 -7.82 4.85 12.58
C GLU A 81 -8.88 5.91 12.25
N TYR A 82 -10.01 5.93 12.97
CA TYR A 82 -11.07 6.91 12.74
C TYR A 82 -10.59 8.35 12.95
N LEU A 83 -9.65 8.57 13.87
CA LEU A 83 -9.09 9.89 14.18
C LEU A 83 -7.93 10.28 13.25
N GLU A 84 -7.07 9.33 12.90
CA GLU A 84 -5.82 9.61 12.20
C GLU A 84 -5.93 9.47 10.68
N LEU A 85 -6.71 8.49 10.20
CA LEU A 85 -6.74 8.13 8.78
C LEU A 85 -7.28 9.26 7.87
N PRO A 86 -8.34 10.02 8.21
CA PRO A 86 -8.81 11.12 7.38
C PRO A 86 -7.69 12.13 7.07
N GLY A 87 -7.01 12.63 8.09
CA GLY A 87 -5.92 13.61 7.90
C GLY A 87 -4.69 13.04 7.20
N VAL A 88 -4.49 11.72 7.22
CA VAL A 88 -3.42 11.07 6.44
C VAL A 88 -3.80 11.00 4.96
N LEU A 89 -5.02 10.60 4.64
CA LEU A 89 -5.50 10.53 3.26
C LEU A 89 -5.60 11.93 2.64
N ASP A 90 -6.08 12.92 3.39
CA ASP A 90 -6.14 14.32 2.94
C ASP A 90 -4.75 14.86 2.62
N ALA A 91 -3.74 14.57 3.46
CA ALA A 91 -2.37 14.97 3.19
C ALA A 91 -1.80 14.37 1.89
N PHE A 92 -2.26 13.19 1.48
CA PHE A 92 -1.90 12.60 0.19
C PHE A 92 -2.66 13.26 -0.97
N ARG A 93 -3.98 13.45 -0.82
CA ARG A 93 -4.84 14.12 -1.82
C ARG A 93 -4.38 15.53 -2.14
N ASP A 94 -3.89 16.25 -1.13
CA ASP A 94 -3.33 17.61 -1.28
C ASP A 94 -2.12 17.66 -2.23
N ARG A 95 -1.48 16.51 -2.51
CA ARG A 95 -0.28 16.42 -3.35
C ARG A 95 -0.53 15.77 -4.70
N VAL A 96 -1.36 14.73 -4.75
CA VAL A 96 -1.59 13.92 -5.96
C VAL A 96 -2.96 13.25 -5.89
N PRO A 97 -3.64 13.04 -7.04
CA PRO A 97 -4.83 12.19 -7.08
C PRO A 97 -4.59 10.83 -6.40
N LEU A 98 -5.59 10.36 -5.66
CA LEU A 98 -5.51 9.14 -4.86
C LEU A 98 -6.50 8.09 -5.38
N GLN A 99 -6.04 6.85 -5.49
CA GLN A 99 -6.90 5.68 -5.66
C GLN A 99 -6.48 4.57 -4.69
N ILE A 100 -7.44 3.72 -4.33
CA ILE A 100 -7.23 2.60 -3.41
C ILE A 100 -7.84 1.34 -4.01
N ALA A 101 -7.00 0.32 -4.23
CA ALA A 101 -7.45 -1.04 -4.46
C ALA A 101 -7.56 -1.73 -3.10
N PRO A 102 -8.77 -2.05 -2.60
CA PRO A 102 -8.95 -2.45 -1.21
C PRO A 102 -8.28 -3.79 -0.89
N GLY A 103 -7.67 -3.90 0.29
CA GLY A 103 -7.16 -5.14 0.88
C GLY A 103 -8.15 -5.80 1.83
N ASN A 104 -7.79 -6.96 2.38
CA ASN A 104 -8.66 -7.68 3.33
C ASN A 104 -8.81 -6.94 4.66
N HIS A 105 -7.88 -6.04 5.00
CA HIS A 105 -8.00 -5.17 6.17
C HIS A 105 -8.83 -3.91 5.93
N ASP A 106 -9.23 -3.60 4.70
CA ASP A 106 -9.87 -2.33 4.34
C ASP A 106 -11.41 -2.36 4.44
N GLY A 107 -11.97 -3.27 5.23
CA GLY A 107 -13.39 -3.32 5.53
C GLY A 107 -13.93 -1.94 5.99
N GLY A 108 -14.87 -1.37 5.24
CA GLY A 108 -15.47 -0.08 5.55
C GLY A 108 -14.61 1.15 5.25
N ILE A 109 -13.49 1.01 4.53
CA ILE A 109 -12.58 2.11 4.14
C ILE A 109 -13.29 3.21 3.34
N GLY A 110 -14.28 2.83 2.51
CA GLY A 110 -14.99 3.75 1.62
C GLY A 110 -15.65 4.94 2.31
N ARG A 111 -15.88 4.89 3.63
CA ARG A 111 -16.39 6.03 4.42
C ARG A 111 -15.40 7.20 4.52
N PHE A 112 -14.12 6.96 4.25
CA PHE A 112 -13.04 7.95 4.30
C PHE A 112 -12.61 8.41 2.91
N LEU A 113 -13.27 7.91 1.86
CA LEU A 113 -12.88 8.10 0.47
C LEU A 113 -13.86 9.01 -0.27
N GLU A 114 -13.34 9.77 -1.22
CA GLU A 114 -14.11 10.56 -2.16
C GLU A 114 -14.67 9.66 -3.29
N PRO A 115 -15.75 10.09 -3.97
CA PRO A 115 -16.29 9.33 -5.10
C PRO A 115 -15.24 9.08 -6.19
N GLY A 116 -15.04 7.81 -6.55
CA GLY A 116 -14.10 7.40 -7.61
C GLY A 116 -12.69 7.02 -7.12
N GLU A 117 -12.37 7.20 -5.84
CA GLU A 117 -11.07 6.78 -5.29
C GLU A 117 -11.01 5.26 -5.04
N LEU A 118 -12.14 4.64 -4.68
CA LEU A 118 -12.18 3.20 -4.40
C LEU A 118 -12.30 2.39 -5.68
N LEU A 119 -11.30 1.56 -5.95
CA LEU A 119 -11.28 0.63 -7.07
C LEU A 119 -11.99 -0.70 -6.72
N PRO A 120 -12.39 -1.49 -7.73
CA PRO A 120 -12.94 -2.82 -7.51
C PRO A 120 -11.95 -3.75 -6.76
N PRO A 121 -12.43 -4.58 -5.83
CA PRO A 121 -11.59 -5.47 -5.03
C PRO A 121 -10.98 -6.63 -5.83
N ASP A 122 -11.57 -7.00 -6.95
CA ASP A 122 -11.11 -8.00 -7.92
C ASP A 122 -10.09 -7.43 -8.94
N GLY A 123 -9.89 -6.11 -8.93
CA GLY A 123 -8.79 -5.44 -9.60
C GLY A 123 -9.22 -4.34 -10.58
N ALA A 124 -8.25 -3.55 -11.01
CA ALA A 124 -8.43 -2.49 -11.99
C ALA A 124 -7.26 -2.44 -12.97
N ILE A 125 -7.51 -1.91 -14.17
CA ILE A 125 -6.48 -1.67 -15.18
C ILE A 125 -6.23 -0.17 -15.30
N ILE A 126 -4.96 0.22 -15.21
CA ILE A 126 -4.49 1.58 -15.48
C ILE A 126 -3.35 1.47 -16.48
N ASP A 127 -3.50 2.12 -17.64
CA ASP A 127 -2.53 2.14 -18.74
C ASP A 127 -2.01 0.74 -19.14
N GLY A 128 -2.92 -0.24 -19.18
CA GLY A 128 -2.59 -1.61 -19.56
C GLY A 128 -1.88 -2.45 -18.49
N VAL A 129 -1.78 -1.95 -17.24
CA VAL A 129 -1.26 -2.67 -16.08
C VAL A 129 -2.41 -2.99 -15.12
N GLY A 130 -2.46 -4.22 -14.63
CA GLY A 130 -3.45 -4.69 -13.67
C GLY A 130 -2.98 -4.46 -12.23
N TYR A 131 -3.90 -4.00 -11.38
CA TYR A 131 -3.65 -3.73 -9.96
C TYR A 131 -4.73 -4.37 -9.10
N LEU A 132 -4.32 -5.15 -8.11
CA LEU A 132 -5.18 -5.66 -7.04
C LEU A 132 -4.33 -5.98 -5.81
N HIS A 133 -4.96 -6.09 -4.64
CA HIS A 133 -4.22 -6.41 -3.42
C HIS A 133 -3.67 -7.85 -3.44
N GLY A 134 -4.47 -8.82 -3.89
CA GLY A 134 -4.06 -10.24 -4.03
C GLY A 134 -4.81 -11.24 -3.14
N HIS A 135 -5.76 -10.77 -2.32
CA HIS A 135 -6.59 -11.62 -1.45
C HIS A 135 -7.90 -12.10 -2.12
N THR A 136 -8.17 -11.66 -3.35
CA THR A 136 -9.40 -11.90 -4.12
C THR A 136 -9.11 -12.70 -5.39
N HIS A 137 -10.16 -13.25 -6.00
CA HIS A 137 -10.05 -13.77 -7.36
C HIS A 137 -9.92 -12.60 -8.35
N PRO A 138 -8.88 -12.56 -9.21
CA PRO A 138 -8.72 -11.48 -10.17
C PRO A 138 -9.86 -11.44 -11.18
N ASP A 139 -10.30 -10.23 -11.54
CA ASP A 139 -11.20 -10.05 -12.68
C ASP A 139 -10.53 -10.61 -13.95
N PRO A 140 -11.23 -11.43 -14.77
CA PRO A 140 -10.65 -12.04 -15.97
C PRO A 140 -10.06 -11.04 -16.97
N GLY A 141 -10.50 -9.78 -16.95
CA GLY A 141 -9.95 -8.69 -17.75
C GLY A 141 -8.49 -8.37 -17.43
N LEU A 142 -7.98 -8.73 -16.25
CA LEU A 142 -6.56 -8.57 -15.92
C LEU A 142 -5.66 -9.62 -16.61
N PHE A 143 -6.23 -10.70 -17.17
CA PHE A 143 -5.43 -11.77 -17.76
C PHE A 143 -4.68 -11.29 -19.02
N GLY A 144 -3.39 -11.61 -19.07
CA GLY A 144 -2.49 -11.17 -20.16
C GLY A 144 -1.82 -9.82 -19.91
N HIS A 145 -2.20 -9.10 -18.85
CA HIS A 145 -1.51 -7.89 -18.41
C HIS A 145 -0.40 -8.20 -17.39
N LEU A 146 0.55 -7.29 -17.23
CA LEU A 146 1.38 -7.27 -16.03
C LEU A 146 0.46 -6.97 -14.83
N ILE A 147 0.55 -7.79 -13.79
CA ILE A 147 -0.25 -7.62 -12.57
C ILE A 147 0.68 -7.27 -11.42
N ILE A 148 0.36 -6.18 -10.71
CA ILE A 148 1.05 -5.75 -9.50
C ILE A 148 0.20 -6.11 -8.28
N LEU A 149 0.81 -6.79 -7.32
CA LEU A 149 0.19 -7.34 -6.11
C LEU A 149 0.88 -6.84 -4.84
N GLY A 150 0.10 -6.74 -3.76
CA GLY A 150 0.57 -6.56 -2.38
C GLY A 150 0.43 -7.85 -1.57
N HIS A 151 -0.09 -7.74 -0.34
CA HIS A 151 -0.63 -8.83 0.50
C HIS A 151 0.38 -9.86 1.05
N HIS A 152 1.28 -10.37 0.23
CA HIS A 152 2.17 -11.48 0.60
C HIS A 152 3.37 -11.05 1.45
N HIS A 153 3.64 -9.74 1.55
CA HIS A 153 4.75 -9.15 2.32
C HIS A 153 6.09 -9.87 2.06
N PRO A 154 6.54 -9.97 0.79
CA PRO A 154 7.74 -10.72 0.45
C PRO A 154 8.98 -10.15 1.16
N VAL A 155 9.76 -11.05 1.77
CA VAL A 155 11.02 -10.73 2.42
C VAL A 155 12.14 -11.64 1.94
N VAL A 156 13.35 -11.08 1.82
CA VAL A 156 14.56 -11.83 1.51
C VAL A 156 15.52 -11.81 2.70
N SER A 157 16.08 -12.98 3.00
CA SER A 157 17.16 -13.15 3.97
C SER A 157 18.42 -13.60 3.23
N LEU A 158 19.53 -12.90 3.43
CA LEU A 158 20.82 -13.29 2.89
C LEU A 158 21.56 -14.12 3.93
N LEU A 159 21.89 -15.37 3.60
CA LEU A 159 22.65 -16.26 4.47
C LEU A 159 24.11 -16.27 4.03
N ASP A 160 25.01 -16.26 4.99
CA ASP A 160 26.43 -16.53 4.75
C ASP A 160 26.76 -18.02 4.90
N THR A 161 28.00 -18.38 4.57
CA THR A 161 28.50 -19.76 4.59
C THR A 161 28.63 -20.36 6.00
N VAL A 162 28.56 -19.53 7.05
CA VAL A 162 28.65 -19.98 8.46
C VAL A 162 27.30 -19.98 9.17
N GLY A 163 26.21 -19.67 8.45
CA GLY A 163 24.84 -19.74 8.94
C GLY A 163 24.32 -18.47 9.60
N CYS A 164 25.05 -17.36 9.53
CA CYS A 164 24.51 -16.06 9.93
C CYS A 164 23.60 -15.51 8.82
N ALA A 165 22.42 -15.03 9.21
CA ALA A 165 21.49 -14.40 8.29
C ALA A 165 21.48 -12.88 8.52
N ALA A 166 21.65 -12.11 7.44
CA ALA A 166 21.30 -10.70 7.46
C ALA A 166 19.80 -10.57 7.72
N ARG A 167 19.40 -9.54 8.48
CA ARG A 167 17.99 -9.29 8.84
C ARG A 167 17.13 -9.25 7.58
N ALA A 168 16.02 -9.98 7.59
CA ALA A 168 15.04 -10.01 6.51
C ALA A 168 14.68 -8.59 6.06
N ARG A 169 14.81 -8.33 4.75
CA ARG A 169 14.47 -7.04 4.12
C ARG A 169 13.25 -7.23 3.22
N PRO A 170 12.36 -6.23 3.11
CA PRO A 170 11.33 -6.22 2.07
C PRO A 170 11.96 -6.40 0.69
N ALA A 171 11.30 -7.16 -0.18
CA ALA A 171 11.79 -7.45 -1.52
C ALA A 171 10.67 -7.26 -2.54
N TYR A 172 11.04 -7.12 -3.81
CA TYR A 172 10.11 -7.19 -4.93
C TYR A 172 10.31 -8.53 -5.63
N LEU A 173 9.21 -9.21 -5.95
CA LEU A 173 9.21 -10.42 -6.76
C LEU A 173 8.67 -10.05 -8.14
N TYR A 174 9.49 -10.25 -9.16
CA TYR A 174 9.15 -9.98 -10.55
C TYR A 174 9.43 -11.25 -11.36
N SER A 175 8.43 -11.74 -12.08
CA SER A 175 8.46 -12.98 -12.86
C SER A 175 7.86 -12.78 -14.24
#